data_AF-T0Y7C9-F1
#
_entry.id   AF-T0Y7C9-F1
#
_cell.length_a   1.000
_cell.length_b   1.000
_cell.length_c   1.000
_cell.angle_alpha   90.00
_cell.angle_beta   90.00
_cell.angle_gamma   90.00
#
_symmetry.space_group_name_H-M   'P 1'
#
loop_
_entity.id
_entity.type
_entity.pdbx_description
1 polymer ?
#
loop_
_entity_poly.entity_id
_entity_poly.type
_entity_poly.pdbx_seq_one_letter_code
_entity_poly.pdbx_strand_id
1 'polypeptide(L)'
;MERLVEVRALGAGDLDLSRLPSRRVGALARYADQAWATQLADLAPERRTATLVAFAYVLTPSARDDVIDIFDVVFGDLQRSATVRGQRRRAGELRDYDKAVGELHAAMQVLLEALDEGEQAIAAALGALRQDRGRIERALGTVTALTRPPADPFHERLVACYPQLRRFLPTLIEAITFECTDAARPVLDAYQAL
;
A
#
# COMPACT_ATOMS: atom_id res chain seq x y z
N MET A 1 9.37 13.98 4.72
CA MET A 1 10.22 13.22 5.65
C MET A 1 11.42 14.04 6.10
N GLU A 2 12.37 14.36 5.21
CA GLU A 2 13.60 15.11 5.55
C GLU A 2 13.31 16.45 6.24
N ARG A 3 12.36 17.24 5.70
CA ARG A 3 11.87 18.48 6.35
C ARG A 3 11.34 18.29 7.77
N LEU A 4 10.58 17.24 8.06
CA LEU A 4 10.05 17.01 9.41
C LEU A 4 11.16 16.62 10.38
N VAL A 5 12.15 15.84 9.93
CA VAL A 5 13.32 15.46 10.74
C VAL A 5 14.17 16.70 11.07
N GLU A 6 14.43 17.57 10.10
CA GLU A 6 15.16 18.82 10.30
C GLU A 6 14.43 19.77 11.25
N VAL A 7 13.12 19.95 11.08
CA VAL A 7 12.30 20.81 11.94
C VAL A 7 12.22 20.27 13.37
N ARG A 8 12.11 18.95 13.53
CA ARG A 8 12.11 18.31 14.86
C ARG A 8 13.48 18.42 15.54
N ALA A 9 14.58 18.33 14.80
CA ALA A 9 15.93 18.50 15.34
C ALA A 9 16.18 19.89 15.95
N LEU A 10 15.38 20.89 15.57
CA LEU A 10 15.43 22.23 16.18
C LEU A 10 14.84 22.26 17.60
N GLY A 11 14.10 21.22 18.03
CA GLY A 11 13.51 21.10 19.38
C GLY A 11 12.45 22.14 19.73
N ALA A 12 12.08 23.02 18.78
CA ALA A 12 11.17 24.11 19.04
C ALA A 12 9.73 23.66 19.27
N GLY A 13 9.33 22.50 18.74
CA GLY A 13 7.98 21.95 18.88
C GLY A 13 7.59 21.54 20.30
N ASP A 14 8.57 21.24 21.16
CA ASP A 14 8.34 20.81 22.55
C ASP A 14 8.30 22.00 23.54
N LEU A 15 8.44 23.24 23.05
CA LEU A 15 8.41 24.43 23.87
C LEU A 15 6.98 24.79 24.29
N ASP A 16 6.76 24.98 25.59
CA ASP A 16 5.50 25.53 26.09
C ASP A 16 5.41 27.04 25.84
N LEU A 17 4.77 27.42 24.73
CA LEU A 17 4.46 28.81 24.40
C LEU A 17 3.04 29.23 24.80
N SER A 18 2.30 28.41 25.59
CA SER A 18 0.89 28.67 25.96
C SER A 18 0.69 29.99 26.69
N ARG A 19 1.71 30.48 27.39
CA ARG A 19 1.71 31.75 28.12
C ARG A 19 1.88 32.98 27.21
N LEU A 20 2.22 32.78 25.94
CA LEU A 20 2.39 33.85 24.96
C LEU A 20 1.14 33.99 24.08
N PRO A 21 0.76 35.21 23.67
CA PRO A 21 -0.34 35.39 22.72
C PRO A 21 -0.04 34.73 21.37
N SER A 22 -0.88 33.78 20.95
CA SER A 22 -0.72 33.02 19.69
C SER A 22 -0.60 33.93 18.45
N ARG A 23 -1.33 35.06 18.43
CA ARG A 23 -1.22 36.08 17.36
C ARG A 23 0.18 36.66 17.22
N ARG A 24 0.90 36.87 18.34
CA ARG A 24 2.26 37.43 18.31
C ARG A 24 3.27 36.39 17.84
N VAL A 25 3.13 35.14 18.29
CA VAL A 25 3.95 34.02 17.80
C VAL A 25 3.74 33.82 16.30
N GLY A 26 2.49 33.79 15.83
CA GLY A 26 2.17 33.69 14.41
C GLY A 26 2.66 34.88 13.57
N ALA A 27 2.68 36.09 14.11
CA ALA A 27 3.23 37.25 13.41
C ALA A 27 4.74 37.15 13.21
N LEU A 28 5.48 36.67 14.21
CA LEU A 28 6.91 36.43 14.12
C LEU A 28 7.24 35.29 13.14
N ALA A 29 6.49 34.19 13.20
CA ALA A 29 6.65 33.09 12.26
C ALA A 29 6.44 33.54 10.80
N ARG A 30 5.34 34.27 10.52
CA ARG A 30 5.08 34.80 9.16
C ARG A 30 6.16 35.77 8.68
N TYR A 31 6.76 36.55 9.59
CA TYR A 31 7.86 37.43 9.22
C TYR A 31 9.08 36.62 8.80
N ALA A 32 9.44 35.57 9.55
CA ALA A 32 10.54 34.69 9.15
C ALA A 32 10.27 33.94 7.84
N ASP A 33 9.04 33.50 7.60
CA ASP A 33 8.63 32.82 6.36
C ASP A 33 8.81 33.70 5.11
N GLN A 34 8.61 35.01 5.25
CA GLN A 34 8.66 35.98 4.14
C GLN A 34 10.00 36.71 4.01
N ALA A 35 10.87 36.62 5.02
CA ALA A 35 12.13 37.35 5.07
C ALA A 35 13.29 36.56 4.44
N TRP A 36 14.21 37.29 3.81
CA TRP A 36 15.48 36.71 3.36
C TRP A 36 16.39 36.42 4.56
N ALA A 37 17.28 35.44 4.41
CA ALA A 37 18.23 35.08 5.48
C ALA A 37 19.09 36.27 5.96
N THR A 38 19.45 37.19 5.06
CA THR A 38 20.17 38.43 5.38
C THR A 38 19.34 39.38 6.25
N GLN A 39 18.05 39.55 5.94
CA GLN A 39 17.13 40.37 6.72
C GLN A 39 16.90 39.82 8.13
N LEU A 40 16.88 38.49 8.27
CA LEU A 40 16.84 37.84 9.57
C LEU A 40 18.15 38.02 10.34
N ALA A 41 19.31 37.95 9.66
CA ALA A 41 20.62 38.15 10.27
C ALA A 41 20.77 39.57 10.83
N ASP A 42 20.18 40.57 10.16
CA ASP A 42 20.21 41.98 10.57
C ASP A 42 19.34 42.31 11.80
N LEU A 43 18.47 41.38 12.23
CA LEU A 43 17.69 41.57 13.46
C LEU A 43 18.59 41.57 14.71
N ALA A 44 18.19 42.36 15.72
CA ALA A 44 18.75 42.29 17.05
C ALA A 44 18.73 40.83 17.58
N PRO A 45 19.76 40.36 18.29
CA PRO A 45 19.94 38.94 18.64
C PRO A 45 18.71 38.29 19.30
N GLU A 46 18.07 39.00 20.23
CA GLU A 46 16.89 38.53 20.96
C GLU A 46 15.67 38.41 20.03
N ARG A 47 15.49 39.40 19.16
CA ARG A 47 14.39 39.43 18.18
C ARG A 47 14.60 38.37 17.10
N ARG A 48 15.83 38.17 16.63
CA ARG A 48 16.19 37.09 15.71
C ARG A 48 15.86 35.73 16.31
N THR A 49 16.31 35.48 17.54
CA THR A 49 16.03 34.22 18.26
C THR A 49 14.54 34.00 18.45
N ALA A 50 13.80 35.00 18.93
CA ALA A 50 12.34 34.90 19.10
C ALA A 50 11.62 34.62 17.78
N THR A 51 12.09 35.21 16.67
CA THR A 51 11.50 35.01 15.34
C THR A 51 11.75 33.61 14.81
N LEU A 52 12.98 33.11 14.92
CA LEU A 52 13.36 31.77 14.48
C LEU A 52 12.69 30.68 15.34
N VAL A 53 12.61 30.86 16.65
CA VAL A 53 11.90 29.95 17.56
C VAL A 53 10.40 29.92 17.24
N ALA A 54 9.77 31.08 17.06
CA ALA A 54 8.36 31.16 16.67
C ALA A 54 8.09 30.50 15.32
N PHE A 55 8.99 30.67 14.35
CA PHE A 55 8.91 30.04 13.04
C PHE A 55 9.01 28.52 13.13
N ALA A 56 10.03 27.98 13.82
CA ALA A 56 10.21 26.54 14.00
C ALA A 56 9.04 25.90 14.79
N TYR A 57 8.50 26.59 15.80
CA TYR A 57 7.33 26.15 16.55
C TYR A 57 6.08 26.03 15.66
N VAL A 58 5.80 27.04 14.82
CA VAL A 58 4.63 27.05 13.91
C VAL A 58 4.79 26.08 12.74
N LEU A 59 6.04 25.82 12.31
CA LEU A 59 6.33 24.89 11.22
C LEU A 59 6.16 23.42 11.66
N THR A 60 6.27 23.12 12.95
CA THR A 60 6.19 21.75 13.47
C THR A 60 4.83 21.08 13.21
N PRO A 61 3.67 21.71 13.50
CA PRO A 61 2.36 21.18 13.10
C PRO A 61 2.19 21.04 11.59
N SER A 62 2.63 22.03 10.80
CA SER A 62 2.53 21.98 9.33
C SER A 62 3.33 20.82 8.73
N ALA A 63 4.55 20.59 9.23
CA ALA A 63 5.40 19.49 8.78
C ALA A 63 4.83 18.11 9.18
N ARG A 64 3.99 18.04 10.22
CA ARG A 64 3.26 16.82 10.60
C ARG A 64 2.12 16.54 9.62
N ASP A 65 1.35 17.56 9.25
CA ASP A 65 0.27 17.44 8.26
C ASP A 65 0.82 17.03 6.88
N ASP A 66 1.96 17.60 6.47
CA ASP A 66 2.65 17.21 5.22
C ASP A 66 3.01 15.71 5.19
N VAL A 67 3.34 15.10 6.33
CA VAL A 67 3.67 13.67 6.39
C VAL A 67 2.42 12.80 6.27
N ILE A 68 1.28 13.27 6.78
CA ILE A 68 -0.01 12.60 6.60
C ILE A 68 -0.44 12.68 5.13
N ASP A 69 -0.30 13.84 4.49
CA ASP A 69 -0.62 14.00 3.07
C ASP A 69 0.26 13.11 2.18
N ILE A 70 1.57 13.03 2.47
CA ILE A 70 2.48 12.11 1.78
C ILE A 70 2.07 10.65 2.02
N PHE A 71 1.67 10.30 3.25
CA PHE A 71 1.18 8.97 3.55
C PHE A 71 -0.05 8.61 2.71
N ASP A 72 -1.03 9.51 2.62
CA ASP A 72 -2.25 9.28 1.84
C ASP A 72 -1.96 9.07 0.36
N VAL A 73 -1.04 9.85 -0.22
CA VAL A 73 -0.60 9.66 -1.61
C VAL A 73 0.08 8.30 -1.80
N VAL A 74 1.03 7.96 -0.92
CA VAL A 74 1.76 6.68 -0.99
C VAL A 74 0.82 5.50 -0.79
N PHE A 75 -0.12 5.61 0.15
CA PHE A 75 -1.13 4.58 0.42
C PHE A 75 -2.09 4.41 -0.76
N GLY A 76 -2.52 5.51 -1.38
CA GLY A 76 -3.32 5.48 -2.61
C GLY A 76 -2.59 4.79 -3.76
N ASP A 77 -1.30 5.10 -3.98
CA ASP A 77 -0.46 4.46 -5.00
C ASP A 77 -0.26 2.96 -4.76
N LEU A 78 -0.10 2.59 -3.49
CA LEU A 78 0.02 1.21 -3.04
C LEU A 78 -1.26 0.42 -3.34
N GLN A 79 -2.44 0.96 -2.99
CA GLN A 79 -3.72 0.34 -3.28
C GLN A 79 -3.97 0.19 -4.79
N ARG A 80 -3.62 1.21 -5.57
CA ARG A 80 -3.68 1.16 -7.04
C ARG A 80 -2.77 0.07 -7.59
N SER A 81 -1.52 0.03 -7.14
CA SER A 81 -0.52 -0.96 -7.58
C SER A 81 -0.94 -2.40 -7.27
N ALA A 82 -1.46 -2.65 -6.06
CA ALA A 82 -1.97 -3.97 -5.69
C ALA A 82 -3.19 -4.37 -6.50
N THR A 83 -4.09 -3.42 -6.80
CA THR A 83 -5.24 -3.66 -7.66
C THR A 83 -4.82 -4.03 -9.09
N VAL A 84 -3.88 -3.28 -9.68
CA VAL A 84 -3.35 -3.56 -11.02
C VAL A 84 -2.62 -4.91 -11.06
N ARG A 85 -1.80 -5.24 -10.04
CA ARG A 85 -1.14 -6.54 -9.95
C ARG A 85 -2.15 -7.69 -9.85
N GLY A 86 -3.18 -7.52 -9.01
CA GLY A 86 -4.27 -8.50 -8.89
C GLY A 86 -5.03 -8.68 -10.20
N GLN A 87 -5.34 -7.59 -10.91
CA GLN A 87 -5.99 -7.65 -12.23
C GLN A 87 -5.11 -8.31 -13.29
N ARG A 88 -3.80 -7.99 -13.36
CA ARG A 88 -2.87 -8.63 -14.30
C ARG A 88 -2.68 -10.11 -14.02
N ARG A 89 -2.54 -10.47 -12.74
CA ARG A 89 -2.47 -11.87 -12.31
C ARG A 89 -3.74 -12.60 -12.73
N ARG A 90 -4.91 -12.01 -12.48
CA ARG A 90 -6.22 -12.54 -12.90
C ARG A 90 -6.34 -12.69 -14.41
N ALA A 91 -5.82 -11.75 -15.20
CA ALA A 91 -5.84 -11.85 -16.66
C ALA A 91 -4.93 -12.99 -17.18
N GLY A 92 -3.76 -13.19 -16.56
CA GLY A 92 -2.88 -14.31 -16.87
C GLY A 92 -3.49 -15.66 -16.48
N GLU A 93 -3.98 -15.75 -15.24
CA GLU A 93 -4.67 -16.93 -14.72
C GLU A 93 -5.92 -17.28 -15.55
N LEU A 94 -6.72 -16.29 -15.96
CA LEU A 94 -7.89 -16.53 -16.82
C LEU A 94 -7.51 -17.07 -18.20
N ARG A 95 -6.43 -16.58 -18.80
CA ARG A 95 -5.95 -17.10 -20.09
C ARG A 95 -5.48 -18.55 -19.98
N ASP A 96 -4.75 -18.87 -18.91
CA ASP A 96 -4.27 -20.23 -18.68
C ASP A 96 -5.43 -21.18 -18.31
N TYR A 97 -6.45 -20.66 -17.61
CA TYR A 97 -7.72 -21.34 -17.35
C TYR A 97 -8.51 -21.61 -18.63
N ASP A 98 -8.75 -20.61 -19.47
CA ASP A 98 -9.50 -20.76 -20.72
C ASP A 98 -8.83 -21.75 -21.67
N LYS A 99 -7.49 -21.72 -21.73
CA LYS A 99 -6.72 -22.72 -22.47
C LYS A 99 -6.96 -24.13 -21.92
N ALA A 100 -6.84 -24.31 -20.60
CA ALA A 100 -7.04 -25.62 -19.98
C ALA A 100 -8.47 -26.15 -20.16
N VAL A 101 -9.48 -25.28 -20.01
CA VAL A 101 -10.88 -25.62 -20.28
C VAL A 101 -11.09 -25.99 -21.75
N GLY A 102 -10.51 -25.25 -22.69
CA GLY A 102 -10.58 -25.56 -24.12
C GLY A 102 -9.97 -26.93 -24.46
N GLU A 103 -8.83 -27.28 -23.84
CA GLU A 103 -8.21 -28.60 -24.00
C GLU A 103 -9.10 -29.73 -23.47
N LEU A 104 -9.71 -29.55 -22.30
CA LEU A 104 -10.64 -30.52 -21.73
C LEU A 104 -11.94 -30.63 -22.55
N HIS A 105 -12.45 -29.50 -23.06
CA HIS A 105 -13.65 -29.46 -23.89
C HIS A 105 -13.44 -30.22 -25.20
N ALA A 106 -12.34 -29.98 -25.90
CA ALA A 106 -12.02 -30.70 -27.13
C ALA A 106 -11.89 -32.20 -26.90
N ALA A 107 -11.22 -32.62 -25.81
CA ALA A 107 -11.10 -34.03 -25.45
C ALA A 107 -12.46 -34.68 -25.15
N MET A 108 -13.35 -33.95 -24.47
CA MET A 108 -14.71 -34.42 -24.20
C MET A 108 -15.57 -34.49 -25.46
N GLN A 109 -15.43 -33.52 -26.37
CA GLN A 109 -16.18 -33.49 -27.62
C GLN A 109 -15.86 -34.71 -28.50
N VAL A 110 -14.58 -35.06 -28.65
CA VAL A 110 -14.16 -36.29 -29.36
C VAL A 110 -14.76 -37.54 -28.73
N LEU A 111 -14.83 -37.58 -27.40
CA LEU A 111 -15.46 -38.68 -26.67
C LEU A 111 -16.97 -38.76 -26.93
N LEU A 112 -17.66 -37.62 -26.94
CA LEU A 112 -19.09 -37.54 -27.22
C LEU A 112 -19.41 -37.94 -28.66
N GLU A 113 -18.66 -37.45 -29.65
CA GLU A 113 -18.81 -37.82 -31.06
C GLU A 113 -18.60 -39.34 -31.25
N ALA A 114 -17.59 -39.91 -30.58
CA ALA A 114 -17.34 -41.35 -30.63
C ALA A 114 -18.47 -42.20 -30.03
N LEU A 115 -19.21 -41.69 -29.04
CA LEU A 115 -20.37 -42.39 -28.47
C LEU A 115 -21.50 -42.57 -29.49
N ASP A 116 -21.65 -41.62 -30.43
CA ASP A 116 -22.66 -41.67 -31.48
C ASP A 116 -22.27 -42.59 -32.66
N GLU A 117 -20.97 -42.82 -32.85
CA GLU A 117 -20.42 -43.61 -33.97
C GLU A 117 -20.25 -45.11 -33.66
N GLY A 118 -20.22 -45.49 -32.39
CA GLY A 118 -20.21 -46.89 -31.93
C GLY A 118 -18.86 -47.39 -31.40
N GLU A 119 -18.81 -48.68 -31.06
CA GLU A 119 -17.79 -49.27 -30.16
C GLU A 119 -16.33 -49.14 -30.66
N GLN A 120 -16.11 -49.24 -31.98
CA GLN A 120 -14.77 -49.02 -32.56
C GLN A 120 -14.29 -47.56 -32.41
N ALA A 121 -15.19 -46.58 -32.60
CA ALA A 121 -14.86 -45.16 -32.46
C ALA A 121 -14.57 -44.83 -30.99
N ILE A 122 -15.36 -45.39 -30.07
CA ILE A 122 -15.13 -45.26 -28.61
C ILE A 122 -13.75 -45.81 -28.23
N ALA A 123 -13.38 -46.99 -28.72
CA ALA A 123 -12.09 -47.60 -28.44
C ALA A 123 -10.93 -46.74 -28.96
N ALA A 124 -11.07 -46.14 -30.16
CA ALA A 124 -10.09 -45.23 -30.73
C ALA A 124 -9.96 -43.93 -29.93
N ALA A 125 -11.09 -43.30 -29.57
CA ALA A 125 -11.13 -42.08 -28.77
C ALA A 125 -10.49 -42.29 -27.37
N LEU A 126 -10.79 -43.41 -26.71
CA LEU A 126 -10.15 -43.78 -25.45
C LEU A 126 -8.66 -44.07 -25.62
N GLY A 127 -8.24 -44.62 -26.76
CA GLY A 127 -6.83 -44.80 -27.11
C GLY A 127 -6.08 -43.46 -27.18
N ALA A 128 -6.64 -42.49 -27.90
CA ALA A 128 -6.10 -41.13 -27.99
C ALA A 128 -6.04 -40.45 -26.62
N LEU A 129 -7.11 -40.58 -25.82
CA LEU A 129 -7.17 -40.04 -24.45
C LEU A 129 -6.07 -40.62 -23.54
N ARG A 130 -5.77 -41.92 -23.67
CA ARG A 130 -4.70 -42.58 -22.92
C ARG A 130 -3.32 -42.09 -23.32
N GLN A 131 -3.09 -41.81 -24.61
CA GLN A 131 -1.83 -41.24 -25.07
C GLN A 131 -1.64 -39.80 -24.54
N ASP A 132 -2.72 -39.02 -24.52
CA ASP A 132 -2.71 -37.63 -24.04
C ASP A 132 -2.95 -37.47 -22.53
N ARG A 133 -2.98 -38.56 -21.77
CA ARG A 133 -3.32 -38.59 -20.34
C ARG A 133 -2.57 -37.53 -19.52
N GLY A 134 -1.25 -37.41 -19.70
CA GLY A 134 -0.44 -36.43 -18.96
C GLY A 134 -0.70 -34.98 -19.35
N ARG A 135 -1.25 -34.71 -20.54
CA ARG A 135 -1.71 -33.37 -20.93
C ARG A 135 -3.06 -33.06 -20.25
N ILE A 136 -3.98 -34.03 -20.27
CA ILE A 136 -5.31 -33.91 -19.65
C ILE A 136 -5.18 -33.73 -18.13
N GLU A 137 -4.33 -34.50 -17.46
CA GLU A 137 -4.06 -34.37 -16.02
C GLU A 137 -3.52 -32.97 -15.66
N ARG A 138 -2.63 -32.40 -16.50
CA ARG A 138 -2.15 -31.02 -16.33
C ARG A 138 -3.25 -30.00 -16.53
N ALA A 139 -4.08 -30.14 -17.57
CA ALA A 139 -5.21 -29.25 -17.81
C ALA A 139 -6.21 -29.29 -16.64
N LEU A 140 -6.53 -30.48 -16.14
CA LEU A 140 -7.41 -30.69 -14.97
C LEU A 140 -6.82 -30.05 -13.70
N GLY A 141 -5.51 -30.18 -13.49
CA GLY A 141 -4.79 -29.55 -12.39
C GLY A 141 -4.83 -28.02 -12.46
N THR A 142 -4.64 -27.45 -13.65
CA THR A 142 -4.76 -26.00 -13.89
C THR A 142 -6.17 -25.50 -13.61
N VAL A 143 -7.19 -26.18 -14.12
CA VAL A 143 -8.59 -25.84 -13.84
C VAL A 143 -8.85 -25.88 -12.33
N THR A 144 -8.47 -26.97 -11.65
CA THR A 144 -8.70 -27.13 -10.21
C THR A 144 -7.98 -26.07 -9.36
N ALA A 145 -6.74 -25.72 -9.73
CA ALA A 145 -5.96 -24.69 -9.02
C ALA A 145 -6.51 -23.28 -9.23
N LEU A 146 -7.11 -23.01 -10.39
CA LEU A 146 -7.62 -21.69 -10.76
C LEU A 146 -9.13 -21.53 -10.52
N THR A 147 -9.87 -22.62 -10.32
CA THR A 147 -11.25 -22.62 -9.84
C THR A 147 -11.25 -22.21 -8.37
N ARG A 148 -11.50 -20.92 -8.13
CA ARG A 148 -11.44 -20.34 -6.78
C ARG A 148 -12.81 -20.48 -6.06
N PRO A 149 -12.84 -20.95 -4.80
CA PRO A 149 -13.97 -20.71 -3.91
C PRO A 149 -14.17 -19.18 -3.70
N PRO A 150 -15.35 -18.69 -3.33
CA PRO A 150 -15.64 -17.26 -3.15
C PRO A 150 -14.97 -16.65 -1.88
N ALA A 151 -13.71 -16.97 -1.60
CA ALA A 151 -12.98 -16.49 -0.43
C ALA A 151 -12.26 -15.15 -0.68
N ASP A 152 -12.05 -14.44 0.43
CA ASP A 152 -11.80 -13.00 0.54
C ASP A 152 -10.58 -12.47 -0.26
N PRO A 153 -10.78 -11.56 -1.23
CA PRO A 153 -9.71 -10.93 -2.01
C PRO A 153 -8.77 -10.01 -1.20
N PHE A 154 -9.03 -9.78 0.09
CA PHE A 154 -8.17 -8.91 0.92
C PHE A 154 -6.77 -9.47 1.21
N HIS A 155 -6.62 -10.79 1.36
CA HIS A 155 -5.32 -11.37 1.77
C HIS A 155 -4.24 -11.18 0.70
N GLU A 156 -4.57 -11.41 -0.57
CA GLU A 156 -3.61 -11.24 -1.67
C GLU A 156 -3.21 -9.78 -1.88
N ARG A 157 -4.14 -8.84 -1.63
CA ARG A 157 -3.85 -7.40 -1.69
C ARG A 157 -2.88 -7.01 -0.58
N LEU A 158 -3.07 -7.51 0.64
CA LEU A 158 -2.16 -7.27 1.78
C LEU A 158 -0.75 -7.78 1.51
N VAL A 159 -0.60 -9.02 1.01
CA VAL A 159 0.72 -9.60 0.68
C VAL A 159 1.43 -8.80 -0.42
N ALA A 160 0.70 -8.33 -1.43
CA ALA A 160 1.27 -7.53 -2.52
C ALA A 160 1.74 -6.13 -2.07
N CYS A 161 1.11 -5.57 -1.04
CA CYS A 161 1.42 -4.25 -0.49
C CYS A 161 2.53 -4.27 0.57
N TYR A 162 2.66 -5.37 1.31
CA TYR A 162 3.51 -5.45 2.50
C TYR A 162 4.99 -5.04 2.29
N PRO A 163 5.69 -5.43 1.21
CA PRO A 163 7.10 -5.04 1.01
C PRO A 163 7.29 -3.53 0.85
N GLN A 164 6.30 -2.85 0.27
CA GLN A 164 6.31 -1.41 0.09
C GLN A 164 5.99 -0.70 1.41
N LEU A 165 4.97 -1.18 2.14
CA LEU A 165 4.64 -0.72 3.49
C LEU A 165 5.84 -0.80 4.44
N ARG A 166 6.52 -1.96 4.48
CA ARG A 166 7.63 -2.20 5.41
C ARG A 166 8.79 -1.21 5.28
N ARG A 167 8.98 -0.59 4.11
CA ARG A 167 10.10 0.34 3.87
C ARG A 167 9.85 1.74 4.43
N PHE A 168 8.60 2.21 4.43
CA PHE A 168 8.27 3.58 4.86
C PHE A 168 7.62 3.63 6.25
N LEU A 169 6.95 2.54 6.64
CA LEU A 169 6.18 2.46 7.87
C LEU A 169 7.02 2.75 9.13
N PRO A 170 8.28 2.27 9.29
CA PRO A 170 9.07 2.58 10.48
C PRO A 170 9.31 4.08 10.64
N THR A 171 9.72 4.77 9.58
CA THR A 171 9.99 6.20 9.61
C THR A 171 8.71 7.03 9.82
N LEU A 172 7.58 6.60 9.25
CA LEU A 172 6.29 7.25 9.46
C LEU A 172 5.88 7.15 10.93
N ILE A 173 6.07 5.98 11.50
CA ILE A 173 5.72 5.67 12.87
C ILE A 173 6.58 6.48 13.85
N GLU A 174 7.88 6.62 13.61
CA GLU A 174 8.77 7.48 14.39
C GLU A 174 8.41 8.97 14.26
N ALA A 175 7.90 9.37 13.09
CA ALA A 175 7.54 10.74 12.77
C ALA A 175 6.21 11.21 13.38
N ILE A 176 5.34 10.32 13.88
CA ILE A 176 4.00 10.67 14.33
C ILE A 176 3.75 10.16 15.75
N THR A 177 3.27 11.03 16.63
CA THR A 177 2.68 10.60 17.90
C THR A 177 1.25 10.12 17.62
N PHE A 178 1.00 8.82 17.78
CA PHE A 178 -0.32 8.25 17.60
C PHE A 178 -1.20 8.43 18.83
N GLU A 179 -2.42 8.86 18.58
CA GLU A 179 -3.52 8.81 19.54
C GLU A 179 -4.59 7.88 18.98
N CYS A 180 -5.38 7.24 19.85
CA CYS A 180 -6.41 6.30 19.43
C CYS A 180 -7.75 6.57 20.13
N THR A 181 -8.83 6.20 19.45
CA THR A 181 -10.14 6.04 20.08
C THR A 181 -10.18 4.75 20.91
N ASP A 182 -11.17 4.60 21.80
CA ASP A 182 -11.24 3.46 22.71
C ASP A 182 -11.29 2.11 21.98
N ALA A 183 -11.96 2.04 20.83
CA ALA A 183 -12.01 0.83 20.00
C ALA A 183 -10.66 0.41 19.41
N ALA A 184 -9.73 1.36 19.24
CA ALA A 184 -8.40 1.13 18.67
C ALA A 184 -7.30 0.99 19.75
N ARG A 185 -7.65 1.09 21.04
CA ARG A 185 -6.72 0.93 22.17
C ARG A 185 -5.88 -0.36 22.10
N PRO A 186 -6.46 -1.55 21.82
CA PRO A 186 -5.66 -2.78 21.77
C PRO A 186 -4.56 -2.75 20.69
N VAL A 187 -4.79 -2.02 19.60
CA VAL A 187 -3.82 -1.88 18.50
C VAL A 187 -2.70 -0.92 18.87
N LEU A 188 -3.04 0.20 19.53
CA LEU A 188 -2.03 1.15 20.01
C LEU A 188 -1.14 0.52 21.10
N ASP A 189 -1.72 -0.22 22.03
CA ASP A 189 -0.99 -0.92 23.09
C ASP A 189 -0.03 -1.97 22.52
N ALA A 190 -0.49 -2.75 21.54
CA ALA A 190 0.35 -3.74 20.86
C ALA A 190 1.51 -3.09 20.11
N TYR A 191 1.29 -1.90 19.52
CA TYR A 191 2.33 -1.13 18.86
C TYR A 191 3.36 -0.57 19.86
N GLN A 192 2.92 0.00 20.98
CA GLN A 192 3.81 0.57 22.00
C GLN A 192 4.65 -0.48 22.75
N ALA A 193 4.27 -1.76 22.68
CA ALA A 193 4.99 -2.87 23.27
C ALA A 193 6.11 -3.45 22.38
N LEU A 194 6.25 -2.97 21.14
CA LEU A 194 7.33 -3.32 20.19
C LEU A 194 8.60 -2.50 20.45
#